data_AF-A0A2T0I3R4-F1
#
_entry.id   AF-A0A2T0I3R4-F1
#
_cell.length_a   1.000
_cell.length_b   1.000
_cell.length_c   1.000
_cell.angle_alpha   90.00
_cell.angle_beta   90.00
_cell.angle_gamma   90.00
#
_symmetry.space_group_name_H-M   'P 1'
#
loop_
_entity.id
_entity.type
_entity.pdbx_description
1 polymer ?
#
loop_
_entity_poly.entity_id
_entity_poly.type
_entity_poly.pdbx_seq_one_letter_code
_entity_poly.pdbx_strand_id
1 'polypeptide(L)' 'MDNHPFATWMKGRSACEQAELAKACDTSVAYLKQISCGLRRPSEALAEAIHLATKGEVAAISFFPRLQRLIFSHGEIIT' A
#
# COMPACT_ATOMS: atom_id res chain seq x y z
N MET A 1 9.94 11.54 -8.99
CA MET A 1 8.93 10.50 -8.76
C MET A 1 8.56 10.60 -7.30
N ASP A 2 7.32 10.97 -7.00
CA ASP A 2 6.83 10.97 -5.63
C ASP A 2 7.04 9.55 -5.06
N ASN A 3 7.89 9.43 -4.03
CA ASN A 3 8.15 8.14 -3.40
C ASN A 3 6.87 7.74 -2.67
N HIS A 4 6.02 6.95 -3.34
CA HIS A 4 4.82 6.39 -2.76
C HIS A 4 5.18 5.74 -1.41
N PRO A 5 4.38 5.90 -0.33
CA PRO A 5 4.72 5.39 1.00
C PRO A 5 5.10 3.91 1.01
N PHE A 6 4.41 3.10 0.21
CA PHE A 6 4.73 1.68 0.02
C PHE A 6 6.10 1.42 -0.61
N ALA A 7 6.57 2.28 -1.52
CA ALA A 7 7.90 2.17 -2.13
C ALA A 7 9.00 2.42 -1.10
N THR A 8 8.83 3.47 -0.29
CA THR A 8 9.73 3.78 0.83
C THR A 8 9.74 2.64 1.84
N TRP A 9 8.55 2.12 2.20
CA TRP A 9 8.43 1.00 3.12
C TRP A 9 9.17 -0.23 2.57
N MET A 10 8.91 -0.66 1.34
CA MET A 10 9.58 -1.82 0.74
C MET A 10 11.09 -1.66 0.66
N LYS A 11 11.61 -0.46 0.37
CA LYS A 11 13.06 -0.19 0.31
C LYS A 11 13.73 -0.24 1.67
N GLY A 12 13.02 0.14 2.73
CA GLY A 12 13.54 0.17 4.11
C GLY A 12 13.51 -1.18 4.83
N ARG A 13 12.96 -2.23 4.21
CA ARG A 13 12.71 -3.53 4.85
C ARG A 13 13.59 -4.63 4.27
N SER A 14 14.00 -5.54 5.13
CA SER A 14 14.78 -6.72 4.77
C SER A 14 13.98 -7.68 3.88
N ALA A 15 14.69 -8.60 3.20
CA ALA A 15 14.03 -9.63 2.39
C ALA A 15 13.09 -10.52 3.21
N CYS A 16 13.41 -10.75 4.49
CA CYS A 16 12.56 -11.52 5.42
C CYS A 16 11.26 -10.76 5.71
N GLU A 17 11.34 -9.47 6.07
CA GLU A 17 10.15 -8.63 6.30
C GLU A 17 9.27 -8.51 5.05
N GLN A 18 9.86 -8.44 3.86
CA GLN A 18 9.10 -8.44 2.60
C GLN A 18 8.38 -9.77 2.35
N ALA A 19 9.01 -10.90 2.70
CA ALA A 19 8.40 -12.22 2.58
C ALA A 19 7.25 -12.43 3.58
N GLU A 20 7.41 -11.97 4.82
CA GLU A 20 6.35 -11.97 5.83
C GLU A 20 5.16 -11.11 5.40
N LEU A 21 5.41 -9.93 4.81
CA LEU A 21 4.34 -9.12 4.24
C LEU A 21 3.60 -9.85 3.12
N ALA A 22 4.33 -10.48 2.19
CA ALA A 22 3.73 -11.23 1.09
C ALA A 22 2.83 -12.36 1.60
N LYS A 23 3.29 -13.09 2.62
CA LYS A 23 2.51 -14.13 3.29
C LYS A 23 1.25 -13.57 3.97
N ALA A 24 1.38 -12.48 4.71
CA ALA A 24 0.26 -11.83 5.40
C ALA A 24 -0.80 -11.31 4.43
N CYS A 25 -0.38 -10.88 3.23
CA CYS A 25 -1.26 -10.36 2.19
C CYS A 25 -1.73 -11.43 1.19
N ASP A 26 -1.47 -12.72 1.44
CA ASP A 26 -1.75 -13.83 0.54
C ASP A 26 -1.32 -13.54 -0.92
N THR A 27 -0.08 -13.08 -1.08
CA THR A 27 0.47 -12.67 -2.38
C THR A 27 1.95 -13.01 -2.51
N SER A 28 2.60 -12.58 -3.58
CA SER A 28 4.04 -12.79 -3.80
C SER A 28 4.85 -11.50 -3.60
N VAL A 29 6.09 -11.65 -3.14
CA VAL A 29 7.05 -10.53 -3.05
C VAL A 29 7.24 -9.85 -4.41
N ALA A 30 7.22 -10.62 -5.50
CA ALA A 30 7.32 -10.07 -6.85
C ALA A 30 6.14 -9.15 -7.18
N TYR A 31 4.91 -9.55 -6.80
CA TYR A 31 3.73 -8.72 -7.01
C TYR A 31 3.77 -7.44 -6.17
N LEU A 32 4.19 -7.54 -4.90
CA LEU A 32 4.41 -6.37 -4.05
C LEU A 32 5.46 -5.42 -4.65
N LYS A 33 6.54 -5.95 -5.24
CA LYS A 33 7.54 -5.12 -5.95
C LYS A 33 6.97 -4.41 -7.17
N GLN A 34 6.11 -5.08 -7.94
CA GLN A 34 5.43 -4.42 -9.06
C GLN A 34 4.55 -3.26 -8.58
N ILE A 35 3.85 -3.45 -7.46
CA ILE A 35 3.05 -2.39 -6.84
C ILE A 35 3.95 -1.25 -6.33
N SER A 36 5.04 -1.56 -5.62
CA SER A 36 5.95 -0.55 -5.07
C SER A 36 6.62 0.29 -6.16
N CYS A 37 6.89 -0.30 -7.32
CA CYS A 37 7.45 0.40 -8.48
C CYS A 37 6.39 1.14 -9.31
N GLY A 38 5.12 1.13 -8.90
CA GLY A 38 4.02 1.77 -9.64
C GLY A 38 3.64 1.07 -10.93
N LEU A 39 4.12 -0.15 -11.17
CA LEU A 39 3.81 -0.96 -12.36
C LEU A 39 2.42 -1.60 -12.27
N ARG A 40 1.90 -1.75 -11.04
CA ARG A 40 0.55 -2.24 -10.78
C ARG A 40 -0.11 -1.47 -9.65
N ARG A 41 -1.43 -1.44 -9.70
CA ARG A 41 -2.28 -0.96 -8.62
C ARG A 41 -2.84 -2.18 -7.87
N PRO A 42 -2.79 -2.22 -6.53
CA PRO A 42 -3.42 -3.29 -5.77
C PRO A 42 -4.95 -3.20 -5.87
N SER A 43 -5.64 -4.31 -5.63
CA SER A 43 -7.08 -4.30 -5.33
C SER A 43 -7.33 -3.62 -3.98
N GLU A 44 -8.58 -3.25 -3.70
CA GLU A 44 -8.97 -2.65 -2.42
C GLU A 44 -8.68 -3.60 -1.24
N ALA A 45 -9.06 -4.87 -1.36
CA ALA A 45 -8.74 -5.89 -0.34
C ALA A 45 -7.24 -6.05 -0.10
N LEU A 46 -6.40 -5.99 -1.15
CA LEU A 46 -4.95 -6.07 -0.98
C LEU A 46 -4.37 -4.79 -0.37
N ALA A 47 -4.91 -3.62 -0.72
CA ALA A 47 -4.51 -2.35 -0.10
C ALA A 47 -4.85 -2.34 1.41
N GLU A 48 -6.01 -2.88 1.79
CA GLU A 48 -6.39 -3.09 3.18
C GLU A 48 -5.46 -4.08 3.89
N ALA A 49 -5.17 -5.23 3.27
CA ALA A 49 -4.25 -6.21 3.84
C ALA A 49 -2.85 -5.61 4.09
N ILE A 50 -2.33 -4.83 3.13
CA ILE A 50 -1.06 -4.11 3.28
C ILE A 50 -1.16 -3.10 4.42
N HIS A 51 -2.26 -2.35 4.53
CA HIS A 51 -2.45 -1.39 5.62
C HIS A 51 -2.40 -2.05 6.99
N LEU A 52 -3.13 -3.15 7.17
CA LEU A 52 -3.15 -3.91 8.41
C LEU A 52 -1.79 -4.55 8.72
N ALA A 53 -1.16 -5.20 7.74
CA ALA A 53 0.13 -5.86 7.91
C ALA A 53 1.28 -4.89 8.20
N THR A 54 1.19 -3.66 7.69
CA THR A 54 2.15 -2.58 7.98
C THR A 54 1.75 -1.72 9.18
N LYS A 55 0.72 -2.12 9.94
CA LYS A 55 0.21 -1.39 11.12
C LYS A 55 -0.10 0.08 10.82
N GLY A 56 -0.55 0.36 9.61
CA GLY A 56 -0.89 1.70 9.16
C GLY A 56 0.26 2.57 8.66
N GLU A 57 1.51 2.09 8.67
CA GLU A 57 2.64 2.82 8.04
C GLU A 57 2.38 3.08 6.55
N VAL A 58 1.65 2.18 5.89
CA VAL A 58 1.18 2.33 4.52
C VAL A 58 -0.35 2.42 4.54
N ALA A 59 -0.89 3.63 4.36
CA ALA A 59 -2.33 3.84 4.32
C ALA A 59 -2.95 3.23 3.04
N ALA A 60 -4.01 2.42 3.16
CA ALA A 60 -4.68 1.82 2.00
C ALA A 60 -5.09 2.86 0.95
N ILE A 61 -5.56 4.03 1.40
CA ILE A 61 -5.99 5.13 0.53
C ILE A 61 -4.84 5.73 -0.31
N SER A 62 -3.58 5.56 0.08
CA SER A 62 -2.43 6.11 -0.66
C SER A 62 -2.28 5.48 -2.04
N PHE A 63 -2.74 4.22 -2.20
CA PHE A 63 -2.76 3.54 -3.49
C PHE A 63 -3.80 4.13 -4.46
N PHE A 64 -4.71 4.97 -3.95
CA PHE A 64 -5.89 5.47 -4.67
C PHE A 64 -5.92 7.01 -4.68
N PRO A 65 -4.97 7.69 -5.35
CA PRO A 65 -4.77 9.14 -5.24
C PRO A 65 -5.95 9.98 -5.74
N ARG A 66 -6.83 9.43 -6.59
CA ARG A 66 -8.08 10.10 -6.97
C ARG A 66 -9.11 10.10 -5.84
N LEU A 67 -9.29 8.96 -5.17
CA LEU A 67 -10.17 8.85 -4.01
C LEU A 67 -9.64 9.68 -2.84
N GLN A 68 -8.32 9.62 -2.61
CA GLN A 68 -7.66 10.43 -1.60
C GLN A 68 -7.91 11.94 -1.81
N ARG A 69 -7.76 12.42 -3.04
CA ARG A 69 -8.07 13.83 -3.38
C ARG A 69 -9.54 14.16 -3.18
N LEU A 70 -10.47 13.28 -3.57
CA LEU A 70 -11.90 13.51 -3.37
C LEU A 70 -12.24 13.65 -1.88
N ILE A 71 -11.71 12.78 -1.03
CA ILE A 71 -11.92 12.83 0.43
C ILE A 71 -11.40 14.16 1.00
N PHE A 72 -10.17 14.56 0.64
CA PHE A 72 -9.58 15.80 1.14
C PHE A 72 -10.25 17.07 0.59
N SER A 73 -10.78 17.02 -0.63
CA SER A 73 -11.47 18.15 -1.26
C SER A 73 -12.92 18.31 -0.80
N HIS A 74 -13.58 17.23 -0.37
CA HIS A 74 -15.02 17.23 -0.07
C HIS A 74 -15.39 16.97 1.38
N GLY A 75 -14.45 16.69 2.28
CA GLY A 75 -14.61 16.92 3.73
C GLY A 75 -15.73 16.19 4.47
N GLU A 76 -16.50 15.30 3.84
CA GLU A 76 -17.51 14.51 4.54
C GLU A 76 -17.04 13.07 4.72
N ILE A 77 -16.58 12.76 5.93
CA ILE A 77 -16.51 11.39 6.44
C ILE A 77 -17.71 11.25 7.38
N ILE A 78 -18.77 10.61 6.89
CA ILE A 78 -19.78 10.02 7.77
C ILE A 78 -19.05 8.90 8.52
N THR A 79 -18.85 9.13 9.82
CA THR A 79 -18.16 8.20 10.72
C THR A 79 -19.13 7.14 11.22
#